data_AF-A0A7S1DCN8-F1
#
_entry.id   AF-A0A7S1DCN8-F1
#
_cell.length_a   1.000
_cell.length_b   1.000
_cell.length_c   1.000
_cell.angle_alpha   90.00
_cell.angle_beta   90.00
_cell.angle_gamma   90.00
#
_symmetry.space_group_name_H-M   'P 1'
#
loop_
_entity.id
_entity.type
_entity.pdbx_description
1 polymer ?
#
loop_
_entity_poly.entity_id
_entity_poly.type
_entity_poly.pdbx_seq_one_letter_code
_entity_poly.pdbx_strand_id
1 'polypeptide(L)'
;AAAAAAVVVLEEEEQEEREEDDPWRYATVSPGEQMVAARADTWRAMEDALAEGKVRSIGVSNFSIRHLETLKATARVWPPAVNQVECHPLYPQEELRAYCRKEGIVLQAYAALGGQDASKAKWRELLGDEEEEEDEDSGKKKTKTTKKTKKKTKNTTLLECKVVSSIAKELNVTNSQVLLRYALQRNCAITPKTSSPERMEENANIFHFALDENQMDRLDELKAPGESGRLCWRTDPLRLLDFD
;
A
#
# COMPACT_ATOMS: atom_id res chain seq x y z
N ALA A 1 28.46 16.72 1.50
CA ALA A 1 27.73 15.75 2.32
C ALA A 1 26.58 15.17 1.50
N ALA A 2 26.64 13.89 1.15
CA ALA A 2 25.58 13.23 0.40
C ALA A 2 24.29 13.19 1.25
N ALA A 3 23.15 13.53 0.65
CA ALA A 3 21.84 13.53 1.29
C ALA A 3 21.24 12.13 1.23
N ALA A 4 21.78 11.19 2.00
CA ALA A 4 21.22 9.84 2.10
C ALA A 4 20.20 9.77 3.24
N ALA A 5 19.09 9.07 2.98
CA ALA A 5 18.15 8.58 4.00
C ALA A 5 18.26 7.05 4.01
N ALA A 6 18.17 6.44 5.18
CA ALA A 6 18.19 4.99 5.31
C ALA A 6 16.88 4.49 5.93
N VAL A 7 16.38 3.38 5.40
CA VAL A 7 15.12 2.76 5.83
C VAL A 7 15.37 1.29 6.14
N VAL A 8 14.96 0.83 7.33
CA VAL A 8 14.93 -0.60 7.65
C VAL A 8 13.73 -1.21 6.95
N VAL A 9 13.96 -2.08 5.97
CA VAL A 9 12.89 -2.78 5.26
C VAL A 9 12.71 -4.17 5.88
N LEU A 10 11.48 -4.47 6.31
CA LEU A 10 11.10 -5.86 6.54
C LEU A 10 10.67 -6.46 5.19
N GLU A 11 11.51 -7.36 4.69
CA GLU A 11 11.16 -8.29 3.62
C GLU A 11 10.86 -9.65 4.26
N GLU A 12 9.81 -10.33 3.79
CA GLU A 12 9.51 -11.69 4.24
C GLU A 12 10.34 -12.67 3.40
N GLU A 13 11.34 -13.34 3.98
CA GLU A 13 12.10 -14.38 3.27
C GLU A 13 11.24 -15.63 3.03
N GLU A 14 11.33 -16.19 1.82
CA GLU A 14 10.84 -17.52 1.48
C GLU A 14 11.56 -18.56 2.35
N GLN A 15 10.81 -19.40 3.06
CA GLN A 15 11.37 -20.60 3.67
C GLN A 15 11.61 -21.62 2.55
N GLU A 16 12.83 -21.69 2.02
CA GLU A 16 13.28 -22.89 1.32
C GLU A 16 13.40 -24.03 2.34
N GLU A 17 12.92 -25.23 1.97
CA GLU A 17 13.27 -26.46 2.66
C GLU A 17 14.81 -26.61 2.64
N ARG A 18 15.46 -26.50 3.80
CA ARG A 18 16.92 -26.49 3.91
C ARG A 18 17.41 -27.64 4.80
N GLU A 19 18.42 -28.34 4.29
CA GLU A 19 18.98 -29.59 4.80
C GLU A 19 19.56 -29.48 6.22
N GLU A 20 19.52 -30.60 6.94
CA GLU A 20 19.66 -30.72 8.41
C GLU A 20 21.08 -30.47 8.96
N ASP A 21 22.09 -30.33 8.09
CA ASP A 21 23.52 -30.30 8.45
C ASP A 21 24.26 -29.03 8.00
N ASP A 22 23.72 -27.83 8.25
CA ASP A 22 24.45 -26.56 8.03
C ASP A 22 25.33 -26.19 9.26
N PRO A 23 26.67 -26.13 9.11
CA PRO A 23 27.60 -25.71 10.17
C PRO A 23 27.48 -24.22 10.59
N TRP A 24 26.63 -23.42 9.96
CA TRP A 24 26.32 -22.03 10.33
C TRP A 24 25.05 -21.86 11.18
N ARG A 25 24.70 -22.88 11.95
CA ARG A 25 23.56 -22.86 12.87
C ARG A 25 23.75 -21.83 13.99
N TYR A 26 23.17 -20.63 13.84
CA TYR A 26 23.05 -19.68 14.93
C TYR A 26 21.71 -19.85 15.67
N ALA A 27 21.84 -20.21 16.96
CA ALA A 27 20.90 -20.02 18.07
C ALA A 27 19.76 -21.05 18.32
N THR A 28 19.90 -21.72 19.46
CA THR A 28 18.95 -22.56 20.20
C THR A 28 18.07 -21.72 21.15
N VAL A 29 17.32 -20.74 20.63
CA VAL A 29 16.33 -19.95 21.41
C VAL A 29 15.06 -19.78 20.58
N SER A 30 13.92 -19.44 21.19
CA SER A 30 12.64 -19.32 20.46
C SER A 30 12.75 -18.35 19.26
N PRO A 31 12.23 -18.69 18.06
CA PRO A 31 12.45 -17.90 16.84
C PRO A 31 11.98 -16.43 16.91
N GLY A 32 10.97 -16.13 17.74
CA GLY A 32 10.40 -14.80 17.85
C GLY A 32 11.27 -13.80 18.62
N GLU A 33 11.88 -14.22 19.72
CA GLU A 33 12.72 -13.35 20.56
C GLU A 33 14.03 -12.97 19.83
N GLN A 34 14.57 -13.91 19.05
CA GLN A 34 15.74 -13.66 18.20
C GLN A 34 15.46 -12.59 17.14
N MET A 35 14.28 -12.64 16.51
CA MET A 35 13.89 -11.69 15.47
C MET A 35 13.72 -10.27 16.01
N VAL A 36 13.15 -10.12 17.22
CA VAL A 36 13.03 -8.82 17.89
C VAL A 36 14.41 -8.23 18.18
N ALA A 37 15.33 -9.05 18.72
CA ALA A 37 16.70 -8.63 18.99
C ALA A 37 17.44 -8.22 17.69
N ALA A 38 17.32 -9.01 16.62
CA ALA A 38 17.95 -8.71 15.34
C ALA A 38 17.45 -7.40 14.71
N ARG A 39 16.14 -7.12 14.80
CA ARG A 39 15.56 -5.84 14.36
C ARG A 39 16.07 -4.66 15.19
N ALA A 40 16.20 -4.83 16.51
CA ALA A 40 16.77 -3.82 17.38
C ALA A 40 18.25 -3.54 17.04
N ASP A 41 19.04 -4.58 16.76
CA ASP A 41 20.44 -4.44 16.34
C ASP A 41 20.56 -3.73 14.99
N THR A 42 19.68 -4.05 14.05
CA THR A 42 19.60 -3.33 12.76
C THR A 42 19.30 -1.86 12.99
N TRP A 43 18.34 -1.55 13.86
CA TRP A 43 18.02 -0.15 14.18
C TRP A 43 19.19 0.58 14.84
N ARG A 44 19.94 -0.08 15.74
CA ARG A 44 21.14 0.51 16.35
C ARG A 44 22.19 0.91 15.30
N ALA A 45 22.42 0.06 14.31
CA ALA A 45 23.33 0.39 13.20
C ALA A 45 22.86 1.62 12.40
N MET A 46 21.54 1.80 12.25
CA MET A 46 20.95 2.96 11.59
C MET A 46 21.13 4.24 12.42
N GLU A 47 20.94 4.14 13.73
CA GLU A 47 21.22 5.23 14.68
C GLU A 47 22.69 5.64 14.67
N ASP A 48 23.62 4.68 14.58
CA ASP A 48 25.04 4.97 14.48
C ASP A 48 25.37 5.66 13.15
N ALA A 49 24.73 5.24 12.04
CA ALA A 49 24.85 5.93 10.75
C ALA A 49 24.31 7.37 10.80
N LEU A 50 23.26 7.63 11.58
CA LEU A 50 22.73 8.97 11.82
C LEU A 50 23.72 9.81 12.66
N ALA A 51 24.24 9.23 13.74
CA ALA A 51 25.19 9.91 14.65
C ALA A 51 26.51 10.27 13.96
N GLU A 52 26.99 9.41 13.05
CA GLU A 52 28.17 9.66 12.22
C GLU A 52 27.89 10.64 11.05
N GLY A 53 26.64 11.08 10.88
CA GLY A 53 26.24 12.00 9.82
C GLY A 53 26.27 11.39 8.41
N LYS A 54 26.25 10.05 8.31
CA LYS A 54 26.16 9.33 7.02
C LYS A 54 24.78 9.50 6.39
N VAL A 55 23.74 9.65 7.23
CA VAL A 55 22.36 9.92 6.82
C VAL A 55 21.79 11.10 7.60
N ARG A 56 20.75 11.74 7.06
CA ARG A 56 20.05 12.84 7.75
C ARG A 56 18.85 12.39 8.58
N SER A 57 18.29 11.24 8.23
CA SER A 57 17.10 10.68 8.87
C SER A 57 17.09 9.17 8.67
N ILE A 58 16.46 8.49 9.63
CA ILE A 58 16.27 7.04 9.63
C ILE A 58 14.80 6.72 9.77
N GLY A 59 14.36 5.66 9.10
CA GLY A 59 12.97 5.23 9.09
C GLY A 59 12.85 3.72 8.97
N VAL A 60 11.61 3.26 8.92
CA VAL A 60 11.26 1.85 8.79
C VAL A 60 10.30 1.64 7.60
N SER A 61 10.14 0.39 7.17
CA SER A 61 9.22 0.00 6.10
C SER A 61 8.60 -1.36 6.45
N ASN A 62 7.29 -1.50 6.19
CA ASN A 62 6.47 -2.66 6.55
C ASN A 62 6.41 -2.96 8.06
N PHE A 63 6.55 -1.96 8.93
CA PHE A 63 6.39 -2.15 10.38
C PHE A 63 4.91 -2.02 10.80
N SER A 64 4.38 -3.04 11.50
CA SER A 64 3.09 -3.00 12.18
C SER A 64 3.19 -2.22 13.49
N ILE A 65 2.05 -1.93 14.15
CA ILE A 65 2.03 -1.27 15.46
C ILE A 65 2.84 -2.06 16.49
N ARG A 66 2.71 -3.40 16.51
CA ARG A 66 3.50 -4.27 17.39
C ARG A 66 5.00 -4.11 17.14
N HIS A 67 5.43 -4.07 15.88
CA HIS A 67 6.83 -3.85 15.54
C HIS A 67 7.32 -2.48 16.03
N LEU A 68 6.52 -1.43 15.84
CA LEU A 68 6.85 -0.08 16.31
C LEU A 68 6.95 -0.01 17.84
N GLU A 69 6.04 -0.64 18.58
CA GLU A 69 6.08 -0.70 20.04
C GLU A 69 7.33 -1.46 20.55
N THR A 70 7.69 -2.58 19.92
CA THR A 70 8.91 -3.32 20.28
C THR A 70 10.17 -2.50 20.00
N LEU A 71 10.19 -1.74 18.90
CA LEU A 71 11.28 -0.85 18.56
C LEU A 71 11.38 0.31 19.56
N LYS A 72 10.25 0.93 19.90
CA LYS A 72 10.15 2.04 20.85
C LYS A 72 10.77 1.71 22.21
N ALA A 73 10.64 0.46 22.66
CA ALA A 73 11.19 0.00 23.93
C ALA A 73 12.74 -0.01 23.96
N THR A 74 13.41 -0.06 22.80
CA THR A 74 14.86 -0.24 22.70
C THR A 74 15.59 0.86 21.93
N ALA A 75 14.88 1.70 21.17
CA ALA A 75 15.45 2.75 20.35
C ALA A 75 16.06 3.90 21.19
N ARG A 76 17.26 4.35 20.80
CA ARG A 76 17.90 5.58 21.29
C ARG A 76 17.35 6.81 20.57
N VAL A 77 17.02 6.67 19.29
CA VAL A 77 16.41 7.70 18.44
C VAL A 77 14.96 7.32 18.15
N TRP A 78 14.03 8.09 18.71
CA TRP A 78 12.59 7.91 18.52
C TRP A 78 11.90 9.26 18.26
N PRO A 79 10.86 9.32 17.40
CA PRO A 79 10.33 8.25 16.54
C PRO A 79 11.15 8.04 15.25
N PRO A 80 11.00 6.90 14.54
CA PRO A 80 11.41 6.80 13.14
C PRO A 80 10.79 7.93 12.32
N ALA A 81 11.55 8.54 11.42
CA ALA A 81 11.05 9.68 10.63
C ALA A 81 9.91 9.27 9.69
N VAL A 82 9.96 8.04 9.18
CA VAL A 82 8.99 7.50 8.23
C VAL A 82 8.71 6.02 8.52
N ASN A 83 7.46 5.59 8.31
CA ASN A 83 7.09 4.19 8.12
C ASN A 83 6.48 4.04 6.72
N GLN A 84 7.23 3.43 5.80
CA GLN A 84 6.78 3.19 4.44
C GLN A 84 5.97 1.88 4.39
N VAL A 85 4.70 1.94 3.98
CA VAL A 85 3.81 0.76 3.95
C VAL A 85 2.90 0.76 2.74
N GLU A 86 2.37 -0.41 2.40
CA GLU A 86 1.33 -0.54 1.39
C GLU A 86 0.09 0.19 1.89
N CYS A 87 -0.38 1.17 1.13
CA CYS A 87 -1.54 1.96 1.52
C CYS A 87 -2.26 2.52 0.29
N HIS A 88 -3.53 2.14 0.13
CA HIS A 88 -4.43 2.59 -0.93
C HIS A 88 -5.89 2.37 -0.47
N PRO A 89 -6.94 2.87 -1.16
CA PRO A 89 -8.33 2.74 -0.70
C PRO A 89 -8.75 1.34 -0.22
N LEU A 90 -8.40 0.27 -0.94
CA LEU A 90 -8.71 -1.11 -0.52
C LEU A 90 -7.90 -1.62 0.68
N TYR A 91 -6.78 -0.97 1.02
CA TYR A 91 -5.92 -1.32 2.15
C TYR A 91 -5.49 -0.02 2.87
N PRO A 92 -6.41 0.61 3.61
CA PRO A 92 -6.27 2.00 4.04
C PRO A 92 -5.37 2.19 5.26
N GLN A 93 -4.94 1.11 5.94
CA GLN A 93 -4.06 1.15 7.11
C GLN A 93 -4.56 2.08 8.24
N GLU A 94 -5.86 2.07 8.55
CA GLU A 94 -6.45 3.07 9.45
C GLU A 94 -5.79 3.15 10.82
N GLU A 95 -5.66 2.01 11.50
CA GLU A 95 -5.07 1.93 12.83
C GLU A 95 -3.60 2.34 12.83
N LEU A 96 -2.83 1.82 11.87
CA LEU A 96 -1.41 2.14 11.73
C LEU A 96 -1.19 3.62 11.40
N ARG A 97 -2.04 4.21 10.55
CA ARG A 97 -1.97 5.63 10.21
C ARG A 97 -2.30 6.51 11.41
N ALA A 98 -3.31 6.16 12.19
CA ALA A 98 -3.66 6.85 13.43
C ALA A 98 -2.51 6.77 14.45
N TYR A 99 -1.91 5.58 14.60
CA TYR A 99 -0.75 5.36 15.44
C TYR A 99 0.46 6.20 15.01
N CYS A 100 0.85 6.12 13.74
CA CYS A 100 1.96 6.90 13.18
C CYS A 100 1.74 8.41 13.38
N ARG A 101 0.52 8.91 13.12
CA ARG A 101 0.18 10.31 13.36
C ARG A 101 0.35 10.71 14.83
N LYS A 102 -0.12 9.87 15.76
CA LYS A 102 0.00 10.10 17.21
C LYS A 102 1.46 10.15 17.65
N GLU A 103 2.30 9.27 17.12
CA GLU A 103 3.72 9.16 17.48
C GLU A 103 4.62 10.17 16.73
N GLY A 104 4.09 10.92 15.75
CA GLY A 104 4.87 11.84 14.92
C GLY A 104 5.68 11.14 13.82
N ILE A 105 5.30 9.93 13.42
CA ILE A 105 5.88 9.17 12.31
C ILE A 105 5.15 9.53 11.01
N VAL A 106 5.89 9.90 9.96
CA VAL A 106 5.28 10.09 8.63
C VAL A 106 4.96 8.72 8.03
N LEU A 107 3.70 8.46 7.72
CA LEU A 107 3.34 7.28 6.93
C LEU A 107 3.59 7.58 5.45
N GLN A 108 4.38 6.74 4.77
CA GLN A 108 4.62 6.85 3.34
C GLN A 108 3.96 5.70 2.60
N ALA A 109 2.96 6.01 1.78
CA ALA A 109 2.20 5.05 0.99
C ALA A 109 2.98 4.63 -0.26
N TYR A 110 3.43 3.37 -0.29
CA TYR A 110 3.77 2.71 -1.55
C TYR A 110 2.53 2.00 -2.11
N ALA A 111 2.58 1.69 -3.40
CA ALA A 111 1.47 1.11 -4.15
C ALA A 111 0.14 1.88 -3.98
N ALA A 112 0.20 3.21 -3.84
CA ALA A 112 -0.99 4.07 -3.72
C ALA A 112 -1.99 3.95 -4.89
N LEU A 113 -1.52 3.47 -6.05
CA LEU A 113 -2.33 3.17 -7.24
C LEU A 113 -2.84 1.71 -7.28
N GLY A 114 -2.61 0.93 -6.23
CA GLY A 114 -3.04 -0.45 -6.07
C GLY A 114 -2.09 -1.51 -6.63
N GLY A 115 -0.79 -1.30 -6.76
CA GLY A 115 0.13 -2.38 -7.21
C GLY A 115 -0.15 -2.90 -8.64
N GLN A 116 0.54 -2.35 -9.64
CA GLN A 116 0.28 -2.64 -11.06
C GLN A 116 0.64 -4.06 -11.50
N ASP A 117 1.37 -4.81 -10.66
CA ASP A 117 1.81 -6.18 -10.96
C ASP A 117 0.81 -7.25 -10.49
N ALA A 118 -0.28 -6.86 -9.82
CA ALA A 118 -1.30 -7.79 -9.36
C ALA A 118 -2.07 -8.42 -10.53
N SER A 119 -2.36 -9.72 -10.43
CA SER A 119 -3.01 -10.48 -11.50
C SER A 119 -4.48 -10.06 -11.70
N LYS A 120 -5.01 -10.23 -12.91
CA LYS A 120 -6.43 -10.00 -13.21
C LYS A 120 -7.38 -10.88 -12.38
N ALA A 121 -6.90 -11.97 -11.79
CA ALA A 121 -7.69 -12.81 -10.90
C ALA A 121 -7.78 -12.16 -9.51
N LYS A 122 -6.66 -11.67 -8.97
CA LYS A 122 -6.58 -10.92 -7.72
C LYS A 122 -7.49 -9.69 -7.73
N TRP A 123 -7.55 -8.96 -8.84
CA TRP A 123 -8.43 -7.80 -8.95
C TRP A 123 -9.91 -8.13 -9.00
N ARG A 124 -10.29 -9.25 -9.64
CA ARG A 124 -11.67 -9.74 -9.63
C ARG A 124 -12.11 -10.20 -8.25
N GLU A 125 -11.20 -10.83 -7.51
CA GLU A 125 -11.42 -11.12 -6.09
C GLU A 125 -11.66 -9.84 -5.30
N LEU A 126 -10.82 -8.82 -5.47
CA LEU A 126 -10.86 -7.60 -4.64
C LEU A 126 -12.03 -6.64 -4.94
N LEU A 127 -12.40 -6.52 -6.21
CA LEU A 127 -13.42 -5.55 -6.65
C LEU A 127 -14.76 -6.21 -7.03
N GLY A 128 -14.82 -7.53 -7.06
CA GLY A 128 -15.98 -8.30 -7.53
C GLY A 128 -16.19 -8.23 -9.05
N ASP A 129 -17.08 -9.10 -9.53
CA ASP A 129 -17.65 -9.00 -10.88
C ASP A 129 -19.01 -8.26 -10.76
N GLU A 130 -19.12 -7.04 -11.28
CA GLU A 130 -20.40 -6.30 -11.29
C GLU A 130 -21.10 -6.45 -12.65
N GLU A 131 -22.42 -6.67 -12.64
CA GLU A 131 -23.29 -6.54 -13.81
C GLU A 131 -23.74 -5.07 -14.00
N GLU A 132 -23.91 -4.61 -15.24
CA GLU A 132 -24.49 -3.28 -15.51
C GLU A 132 -26.02 -3.36 -15.44
N GLU A 133 -26.68 -2.45 -14.72
CA GLU A 133 -28.07 -2.10 -15.00
C GLU A 133 -28.11 -1.27 -16.29
N GLU A 134 -28.93 -1.69 -17.26
CA GLU A 134 -29.15 -0.93 -18.49
C GLU A 134 -29.97 0.32 -18.16
N ASP A 135 -29.40 1.51 -18.39
CA ASP A 135 -30.20 2.72 -18.52
C ASP A 135 -31.19 2.52 -19.69
N GLU A 136 -32.47 2.29 -19.38
CA GLU A 136 -33.56 2.25 -20.36
C GLU A 136 -33.76 3.64 -20.97
N ASP A 137 -32.95 4.00 -21.97
CA ASP A 137 -33.24 5.15 -22.83
C ASP A 137 -34.45 4.81 -23.73
N SER A 138 -35.52 5.55 -23.49
CA SER A 138 -36.79 5.47 -24.17
C SER A 138 -36.68 5.76 -25.68
N GLY A 139 -36.71 4.69 -26.47
CA GLY A 139 -37.49 4.65 -27.72
C GLY A 139 -36.72 4.77 -29.04
N LYS A 140 -36.57 3.62 -29.72
CA LYS A 140 -37.17 3.36 -31.06
C LYS A 140 -36.83 1.94 -31.54
N LYS A 141 -37.88 1.13 -31.76
CA LYS A 141 -37.81 -0.19 -32.41
C LYS A 141 -37.29 -0.08 -33.84
N LYS A 142 -36.19 -0.78 -34.17
CA LYS A 142 -36.03 -1.47 -35.47
C LYS A 142 -35.27 -2.79 -35.31
N THR A 143 -35.84 -3.80 -35.95
CA THR A 143 -35.44 -5.20 -36.03
C THR A 143 -34.14 -5.40 -36.82
N LYS A 144 -33.20 -6.18 -36.28
CA LYS A 144 -32.36 -7.13 -37.05
C LYS A 144 -31.49 -8.01 -36.15
N THR A 145 -31.51 -9.31 -36.44
CA THR A 145 -30.75 -10.41 -35.86
C THR A 145 -29.27 -10.04 -35.68
N THR A 146 -28.80 -10.00 -34.43
CA THR A 146 -27.36 -9.83 -34.11
C THR A 146 -26.98 -10.76 -32.96
N LYS A 147 -25.87 -11.48 -33.14
CA LYS A 147 -25.23 -12.35 -32.13
C LYS A 147 -25.18 -11.62 -30.78
N LYS A 148 -25.65 -12.28 -29.71
CA LYS A 148 -25.39 -11.88 -28.31
C LYS A 148 -23.88 -11.83 -28.06
N THR A 149 -23.23 -10.70 -28.28
CA THR A 149 -21.93 -10.38 -27.71
C THR A 149 -22.12 -10.10 -26.23
N LYS A 150 -21.67 -11.03 -25.37
CA LYS A 150 -21.60 -10.84 -23.92
C LYS A 150 -20.84 -9.54 -23.61
N LYS A 151 -21.54 -8.52 -23.09
CA LYS A 151 -20.94 -7.28 -22.59
C LYS A 151 -20.17 -7.64 -21.32
N LYS A 152 -18.84 -7.59 -21.37
CA LYS A 152 -17.94 -7.91 -20.25
C LYS A 152 -17.63 -6.63 -19.47
N THR A 153 -18.02 -6.55 -18.21
CA THR A 153 -17.53 -5.56 -17.26
C THR A 153 -16.06 -5.87 -16.91
N LYS A 154 -15.23 -4.82 -16.82
CA LYS A 154 -13.75 -4.91 -16.82
C LYS A 154 -13.14 -4.05 -15.69
N ASN A 155 -13.58 -4.16 -14.44
CA ASN A 155 -12.81 -3.54 -13.37
C ASN A 155 -11.56 -4.40 -13.12
N THR A 156 -10.49 -4.19 -13.89
CA THR A 156 -9.29 -5.04 -13.82
C THR A 156 -8.21 -4.50 -12.92
N THR A 157 -8.35 -3.28 -12.39
CA THR A 157 -7.41 -2.63 -11.46
C THR A 157 -8.11 -1.61 -10.57
N LEU A 158 -7.48 -1.17 -9.49
CA LEU A 158 -7.95 -0.05 -8.68
C LEU A 158 -8.10 1.25 -9.49
N LEU A 159 -7.19 1.49 -10.44
CA LEU A 159 -7.28 2.63 -11.36
C LEU A 159 -8.56 2.60 -12.19
N GLU A 160 -9.11 1.43 -12.52
CA GLU A 160 -10.32 1.29 -13.33
C GLU A 160 -11.59 1.14 -12.48
N CYS A 161 -11.49 1.24 -11.16
CA CYS A 161 -12.64 1.16 -10.26
C CYS A 161 -13.69 2.23 -10.62
N LYS A 162 -14.98 1.87 -10.61
CA LYS A 162 -16.09 2.79 -10.92
C LYS A 162 -16.13 3.99 -9.99
N VAL A 163 -15.87 3.79 -8.69
CA VAL A 163 -15.83 4.88 -7.71
C VAL A 163 -14.71 5.87 -8.04
N VAL A 164 -13.49 5.38 -8.29
CA VAL A 164 -12.36 6.22 -8.70
C VAL A 164 -12.66 6.95 -10.01
N SER A 165 -13.21 6.23 -10.99
CA SER A 165 -13.52 6.78 -12.32
C SER A 165 -14.65 7.81 -12.31
N SER A 166 -15.62 7.68 -11.40
CA SER A 166 -16.71 8.65 -11.25
C SER A 166 -16.20 9.94 -10.61
N ILE A 167 -15.42 9.84 -9.53
CA ILE A 167 -14.78 11.00 -8.88
C ILE A 167 -13.85 11.74 -9.85
N ALA A 168 -13.05 10.99 -10.62
CA ALA A 168 -12.15 11.56 -11.63
C ALA A 168 -12.91 12.37 -12.69
N LYS A 169 -14.07 11.87 -13.15
CA LYS A 169 -14.94 12.59 -14.09
C LYS A 169 -15.56 13.84 -13.47
N GLU A 170 -16.05 13.74 -12.23
CA GLU A 170 -16.64 14.88 -11.50
C GLU A 170 -15.65 16.04 -11.37
N LEU A 171 -14.38 15.73 -11.12
CA LEU A 171 -13.31 16.72 -10.92
C LEU A 171 -12.55 17.07 -12.20
N ASN A 172 -12.83 16.39 -13.33
CA ASN A 172 -12.09 16.51 -14.59
C ASN A 172 -10.56 16.30 -14.41
N VAL A 173 -10.20 15.25 -13.66
CA VAL A 173 -8.82 14.81 -13.40
C VAL A 173 -8.66 13.33 -13.77
N THR A 174 -7.44 12.80 -13.71
CA THR A 174 -7.20 11.37 -13.97
C THR A 174 -7.42 10.50 -12.74
N ASN A 175 -7.65 9.21 -12.95
CA ASN A 175 -7.83 8.24 -11.88
C ASN A 175 -6.59 8.13 -10.97
N SER A 176 -5.38 8.29 -11.54
CA SER A 176 -4.14 8.31 -10.74
C SER A 176 -4.09 9.55 -9.85
N GLN A 177 -4.46 10.72 -10.37
CA GLN A 177 -4.51 11.95 -9.59
C GLN A 177 -5.45 11.82 -8.39
N VAL A 178 -6.65 11.24 -8.56
CA VAL A 178 -7.59 10.99 -7.46
C VAL A 178 -6.95 10.14 -6.35
N LEU A 179 -6.35 9.00 -6.71
CA LEU A 179 -5.74 8.08 -5.73
C LEU A 179 -4.54 8.69 -4.99
N LEU A 180 -3.69 9.44 -5.70
CA LEU A 180 -2.56 10.14 -5.09
C LEU A 180 -3.03 11.27 -4.18
N ARG A 181 -4.05 12.02 -4.61
CA ARG A 181 -4.63 13.11 -3.82
C ARG A 181 -5.29 12.59 -2.55
N TYR A 182 -6.00 11.47 -2.64
CA TYR A 182 -6.60 10.77 -1.52
C TYR A 182 -5.55 10.44 -0.44
N ALA A 183 -4.43 9.80 -0.80
CA ALA A 183 -3.36 9.50 0.14
C ALA A 183 -2.75 10.76 0.78
N LEU A 184 -2.52 11.83 -0.01
CA LEU A 184 -2.00 13.09 0.51
C LEU A 184 -2.95 13.77 1.50
N GLN A 185 -4.26 13.86 1.20
CA GLN A 185 -5.25 14.45 2.11
C GLN A 185 -5.41 13.64 3.41
N ARG A 186 -5.07 12.35 3.36
CA ARG A 186 -4.99 11.46 4.51
C ARG A 186 -3.70 11.62 5.33
N ASN A 187 -2.84 12.58 4.99
CA ASN A 187 -1.52 12.85 5.60
C ASN A 187 -0.52 11.70 5.40
N CYS A 188 -0.60 11.03 4.26
CA CYS A 188 0.39 10.04 3.85
C CYS A 188 1.29 10.66 2.78
N ALA A 189 2.61 10.56 2.93
CA ALA A 189 3.53 10.83 1.84
C ALA A 189 3.33 9.78 0.74
N ILE A 190 3.58 10.12 -0.53
CA ILE A 190 3.35 9.24 -1.67
C ILE A 190 4.63 9.05 -2.49
N THR A 191 4.82 7.87 -3.07
CA THR A 191 5.95 7.57 -3.96
C THR A 191 5.47 6.86 -5.24
N PRO A 192 4.76 7.56 -6.14
CA PRO A 192 4.32 6.96 -7.39
C PRO A 192 5.52 6.66 -8.30
N LYS A 193 5.61 5.43 -8.80
CA LYS A 193 6.62 5.01 -9.79
C LYS A 193 6.02 4.97 -11.18
N THR A 194 6.71 5.57 -12.14
CA THR A 194 6.38 5.49 -13.58
C THR A 194 7.64 5.69 -14.42
N SER A 195 7.67 5.13 -15.62
CA SER A 195 8.68 5.42 -16.66
C SER A 195 8.15 6.30 -17.80
N SER A 196 6.84 6.57 -17.83
CA SER A 196 6.19 7.44 -18.82
C SER A 196 6.29 8.91 -18.38
N PRO A 197 6.86 9.82 -19.21
CA PRO A 197 6.93 11.24 -18.91
C PRO A 197 5.57 11.90 -18.70
N GLU A 198 4.57 11.55 -19.52
CA GLU A 198 3.20 12.06 -19.40
C GLU A 198 2.61 11.73 -18.02
N ARG A 199 2.77 10.48 -17.57
CA ARG A 199 2.33 10.07 -16.22
C ARG A 199 3.12 10.76 -15.10
N MET A 200 4.39 11.14 -15.32
CA MET A 200 5.15 11.90 -14.32
C MET A 200 4.54 13.30 -14.14
N GLU A 201 4.18 13.96 -15.25
CA GLU A 201 3.53 15.26 -15.23
C GLU A 201 2.14 15.19 -14.58
N GLU A 202 1.35 14.18 -14.96
CA GLU A 202 0.04 13.91 -14.33
C GLU A 202 0.15 13.70 -12.82
N ASN A 203 1.07 12.84 -12.37
CA ASN A 203 1.29 12.53 -10.96
C ASN A 203 1.82 13.73 -10.16
N ALA A 204 2.56 14.64 -10.80
CA ALA A 204 3.01 15.88 -10.17
C ALA A 204 1.88 16.90 -10.01
N ASN A 205 0.92 16.90 -10.95
CA ASN A 205 -0.18 17.85 -10.97
C ASN A 205 -1.38 17.44 -10.08
N ILE A 206 -1.14 17.28 -8.78
CA ILE A 206 -2.16 16.83 -7.80
C ILE A 206 -2.49 17.88 -6.71
N PHE A 207 -2.01 19.12 -6.88
CA PHE A 207 -2.21 20.19 -5.91
C PHE A 207 -3.24 21.24 -6.35
N HIS A 208 -3.72 21.19 -7.60
CA HIS A 208 -4.69 22.14 -8.14
C HIS A 208 -6.15 21.81 -7.79
N PHE A 209 -6.40 20.67 -7.14
CA PHE A 209 -7.72 20.23 -6.71
C PHE A 209 -7.67 19.58 -5.32
N ALA A 210 -8.83 19.37 -4.72
CA ALA A 210 -9.01 18.59 -3.50
C ALA A 210 -10.26 17.71 -3.63
N LEU A 211 -10.22 16.54 -2.99
CA LEU A 211 -11.38 15.70 -2.79
C LEU A 211 -12.22 16.29 -1.64
N ASP A 212 -13.51 16.43 -1.85
CA ASP A 212 -14.45 16.82 -0.80
C ASP A 212 -14.78 15.65 0.15
N GLU A 213 -15.53 15.93 1.21
CA GLU A 213 -15.90 14.92 2.21
C GLU A 213 -16.65 13.74 1.58
N ASN A 214 -17.60 13.99 0.67
CA ASN A 214 -18.37 12.92 0.02
C ASN A 214 -17.48 12.02 -0.86
N GLN A 215 -16.54 12.61 -1.59
CA GLN A 215 -15.60 11.89 -2.44
C GLN A 215 -14.61 11.07 -1.61
N MET A 216 -14.17 11.60 -0.46
CA MET A 216 -13.33 10.87 0.49
C MET A 216 -14.10 9.68 1.10
N ASP A 217 -15.34 9.89 1.54
CA ASP A 217 -16.19 8.85 2.12
C ASP A 217 -16.43 7.70 1.13
N ARG A 218 -16.73 8.02 -0.13
CA ARG A 218 -16.88 7.01 -1.20
C ARG A 218 -15.64 6.15 -1.40
N LEU A 219 -14.44 6.73 -1.24
CA LEU A 219 -13.17 6.00 -1.33
C LEU A 219 -12.90 5.17 -0.08
N ASP A 220 -13.26 5.67 1.11
CA ASP A 220 -13.14 4.95 2.38
C ASP A 220 -14.12 3.76 2.47
N GLU A 221 -15.25 3.84 1.76
CA GLU A 221 -16.22 2.75 1.63
C GLU A 221 -15.75 1.60 0.73
N LEU A 222 -14.65 1.77 -0.03
CA LEU A 222 -14.08 0.70 -0.85
C LEU A 222 -13.48 -0.40 0.04
N LYS A 223 -14.19 -1.51 0.17
CA LYS A 223 -13.75 -2.68 0.93
C LYS A 223 -13.38 -3.82 0.01
N ALA A 224 -12.18 -4.37 0.21
CA ALA A 224 -11.84 -5.69 -0.29
C ALA A 224 -12.69 -6.75 0.45
N PRO A 225 -13.10 -7.86 -0.19
CA PRO A 225 -13.65 -9.00 0.52
C PRO A 225 -12.58 -9.66 1.39
N GLY A 226 -12.94 -9.93 2.66
CA GLY A 226 -12.01 -10.42 3.69
C GLY A 226 -11.10 -9.33 4.27
N GLU A 227 -10.11 -9.72 5.07
CA GLU A 227 -9.24 -8.77 5.81
C GLU A 227 -8.05 -8.22 5.02
N SER A 228 -7.79 -8.65 3.80
CA SER A 228 -6.56 -8.22 3.11
C SER A 228 -6.83 -7.66 1.72
N GLY A 229 -7.09 -6.36 1.65
CA GLY A 229 -6.84 -5.57 0.45
C GLY A 229 -5.36 -5.48 0.06
N ARG A 230 -4.47 -6.17 0.80
CA ARG A 230 -3.04 -6.28 0.54
C ARG A 230 -2.76 -6.99 -0.80
N LEU A 231 -1.97 -6.31 -1.63
CA LEU A 231 -1.64 -6.64 -3.00
C LEU A 231 -0.17 -6.99 -3.17
N CYS A 232 0.72 -6.35 -2.43
CA CYS A 232 2.15 -6.55 -2.55
C CYS A 232 2.64 -7.58 -1.52
N TRP A 233 3.62 -8.38 -1.93
CA TRP A 233 4.39 -9.28 -1.06
C TRP A 233 3.56 -10.39 -0.36
N ARG A 234 2.56 -10.95 -1.06
CA ARG A 234 1.89 -12.19 -0.62
C ARG A 234 2.32 -13.34 -1.54
N THR A 235 3.26 -14.16 -1.09
CA THR A 235 3.64 -15.41 -1.79
C THR A 235 3.24 -16.68 -1.06
N ASP A 236 2.62 -16.63 0.14
CA ASP A 236 2.24 -17.87 0.84
C ASP A 236 0.91 -17.79 1.63
N PRO A 237 -0.04 -18.73 1.44
CA PRO A 237 -1.23 -18.88 2.29
C PRO A 237 -0.95 -19.35 3.73
N LEU A 238 0.28 -19.71 4.10
CA LEU A 238 0.61 -20.24 5.45
C LEU A 238 1.09 -19.20 6.48
N ARG A 239 1.13 -17.90 6.16
CA ARG A 239 1.62 -16.86 7.10
C ARG A 239 0.52 -15.95 7.64
N LEU A 240 -0.51 -16.56 8.24
CA LEU A 240 -1.36 -15.94 9.27
C LEU A 240 -0.59 -15.77 10.60
N LEU A 241 0.64 -15.24 10.54
CA LEU A 241 1.46 -15.01 11.73
C LEU A 241 1.62 -13.52 12.01
N ASP A 242 0.52 -12.79 11.89
CA ASP A 242 0.13 -11.97 13.04
C ASP A 242 -0.29 -12.97 14.13
N PHE A 243 0.69 -13.46 14.91
CA PHE A 243 0.36 -14.15 16.15
C PHE A 243 -0.28 -13.10 17.07
N ASP A 244 -1.61 -13.17 17.20
CA ASP A 244 -2.35 -12.68 18.37
C ASP A 244 -1.65 -13.09 19.69
#